data_AF-K9FG03-F1
#
_entry.id   AF-K9FG03-F1
#
_cell.length_a   1.000
_cell.length_b   1.000
_cell.length_c   1.000
_cell.angle_alpha   90.00
_cell.angle_beta   90.00
_cell.angle_gamma   90.00
#
_symmetry.space_group_name_H-M   'P 1'
#
loop_
_entity.id
_entity.type
_entity.pdbx_description
1 polymer ?
#
loop_
_entity_poly.entity_id
_entity_poly.type
_entity_poly.pdbx_seq_one_letter_code
_entity_poly.pdbx_strand_id
1 'polypeptide(L)'
;MAFNWCWHVEYDGPFLSQLPNYLKELLLSYVAVYTRGSSLRGYMKGLKPLFLTRQDQDQIGKENPGFNESRVVDADFKIERLDLGNALGNWITLKQLTNEMTISPDPAMGVPSDEIEDFVPASWDEAAPTGRGEAMLDHLPTPSIPKAVTQTPRFPELRALSLAHPTPNAASWNSLLNLVAHLPTLTHLSLAHWPMPCRNPRYVTTRIRGQVARFLTPDALDNNWAEAASILRQLSRSTYCLKWLDLEGCGEWLPALTWVGKDPDGFPQNPDTVGPEWNGSWRDVEWLGIGPGFLDMPKSHDSSHAPSHEAPAPHKSSSYSTIHAYHLQNACDVMRHIRQVRKGRKWLEIELGLGLEDVEIEMIKSVDGQELSVYF
;
A
#
# COMPACT_ATOMS: atom_id res chain seq x y z
N MET A 1 6.96 -23.75 5.27
CA MET A 1 7.91 -22.62 5.17
C MET A 1 7.37 -21.38 5.85
N ALA A 2 6.30 -20.73 5.37
CA ALA A 2 5.78 -19.49 5.97
C ALA A 2 5.39 -19.57 7.47
N PHE A 3 4.85 -20.70 7.94
CA PHE A 3 4.53 -20.88 9.37
C PHE A 3 5.77 -20.78 10.29
N ASN A 4 6.93 -21.26 9.82
CA ASN A 4 8.20 -21.23 10.56
C ASN A 4 9.14 -20.16 9.97
N TRP A 5 8.59 -19.05 9.49
CA TRP A 5 9.35 -18.06 8.72
C TRP A 5 10.58 -17.52 9.44
N CYS A 6 10.49 -17.21 10.74
CA CYS A 6 11.63 -16.73 11.52
C CYS A 6 12.80 -17.72 11.50
N TRP A 7 12.52 -19.02 11.60
CA TRP A 7 13.54 -20.07 11.53
C TRP A 7 14.21 -20.08 10.16
N HIS A 8 13.43 -20.05 9.08
CA HIS A 8 13.98 -20.03 7.72
C HIS A 8 14.84 -18.79 7.47
N VAL A 9 14.43 -17.62 7.93
CA VAL A 9 15.24 -16.39 7.79
C VAL A 9 16.58 -16.48 8.54
N GLU A 10 16.59 -17.12 9.71
CA GLU A 10 17.79 -17.27 10.53
C GLU A 10 18.75 -18.35 10.00
N TYR A 11 18.23 -19.48 9.52
CA TYR A 11 19.04 -20.64 9.14
C TYR A 11 19.30 -20.75 7.63
N ASP A 12 18.30 -20.46 6.78
CA ASP A 12 18.47 -20.51 5.32
C ASP A 12 19.09 -19.19 4.79
N GLY A 13 18.91 -18.08 5.51
CA GLY A 13 19.59 -16.81 5.28
C GLY A 13 19.63 -16.39 3.81
N PRO A 14 20.82 -16.23 3.19
CA PRO A 14 20.95 -15.76 1.82
C PRO A 14 20.46 -16.77 0.77
N PHE A 15 20.22 -18.04 1.10
CA PHE A 15 19.69 -19.00 0.12
C PHE A 15 18.23 -18.71 -0.26
N LEU A 16 17.49 -17.99 0.60
CA LEU A 16 16.12 -17.58 0.32
C LEU A 16 16.02 -16.62 -0.87
N SER A 17 17.06 -15.85 -1.18
CA SER A 17 17.09 -14.97 -2.36
C SER A 17 17.30 -15.72 -3.68
N GLN A 18 17.71 -16.99 -3.62
CA GLN A 18 17.93 -17.84 -4.79
C GLN A 18 16.66 -18.55 -5.25
N LEU A 19 15.59 -18.46 -4.46
CA LEU A 19 14.31 -19.05 -4.82
C LEU A 19 13.82 -18.50 -6.17
N PRO A 20 13.22 -19.33 -7.04
CA PRO A 20 12.50 -18.84 -8.21
C PRO A 20 11.49 -17.75 -7.86
N ASN A 21 11.35 -16.76 -8.75
CA ASN A 21 10.47 -15.60 -8.53
C ASN A 21 9.04 -15.97 -8.10
N TYR A 22 8.40 -16.91 -8.81
CA TYR A 22 7.05 -17.35 -8.48
C TYR A 22 6.94 -17.89 -7.04
N LEU A 23 8.00 -18.52 -6.51
CA LEU A 23 8.04 -18.95 -5.12
C LEU A 23 8.23 -17.78 -4.16
N LYS A 24 9.05 -16.78 -4.51
CA LYS A 24 9.20 -15.56 -3.68
C LYS A 24 7.86 -14.83 -3.52
N GLU A 25 7.12 -14.65 -4.62
CA GLU A 25 5.81 -13.99 -4.63
C GLU A 25 4.77 -14.76 -3.83
N LEU A 26 4.71 -16.09 -4.04
CA LEU A 26 3.80 -16.97 -3.32
C LEU A 26 4.14 -17.02 -1.82
N LEU A 27 5.43 -17.07 -1.49
CA LEU A 27 5.90 -17.12 -0.11
C LEU A 27 5.61 -15.81 0.64
N LEU A 28 5.75 -14.65 -0.01
CA LEU A 28 5.30 -13.37 0.57
C LEU A 28 3.81 -13.41 0.91
N SER A 29 2.97 -13.94 0.01
CA SER A 29 1.52 -14.07 0.22
C SER A 29 1.21 -14.99 1.42
N TYR A 30 1.91 -16.13 1.53
CA TYR A 30 1.76 -17.00 2.69
C TYR A 30 2.28 -16.40 3.99
N VAL A 31 3.41 -15.66 3.96
CA VAL A 31 3.92 -14.94 5.12
C VAL A 31 2.89 -13.92 5.60
N ALA A 32 2.28 -13.16 4.70
CA ALA A 32 1.24 -12.17 5.02
C ALA A 32 0.04 -12.76 5.79
N VAL A 33 -0.28 -14.05 5.57
CA VAL A 33 -1.35 -14.77 6.26
C VAL A 33 -0.86 -15.44 7.55
N TYR A 34 0.19 -16.26 7.47
CA TYR A 34 0.60 -17.12 8.57
C TYR A 34 1.40 -16.41 9.67
N THR A 35 1.93 -15.22 9.42
CA THR A 35 2.66 -14.47 10.44
C THR A 35 1.81 -13.39 11.11
N ARG A 36 0.48 -13.43 10.93
CA ARG A 36 -0.47 -12.56 11.65
C ARG A 36 -0.30 -12.72 13.16
N GLY A 37 -0.12 -11.60 13.86
CA GLY A 37 0.09 -11.58 15.32
C GLY A 37 1.50 -11.93 15.80
N SER A 38 2.37 -12.44 14.92
CA SER A 38 3.78 -12.72 15.24
C SER A 38 4.66 -11.55 14.85
N SER A 39 5.45 -11.04 15.79
CA SER A 39 6.41 -9.96 15.50
C SER A 39 7.59 -10.52 14.71
N LEU A 40 7.59 -10.32 13.38
CA LEU A 40 8.74 -10.60 12.52
C LEU A 40 9.87 -9.55 12.64
N ARG A 41 9.70 -8.58 13.55
CA ARG A 41 10.66 -7.50 13.78
C ARG A 41 12.02 -8.06 14.18
N GLY A 42 13.05 -7.70 13.43
CA GLY A 42 14.43 -8.16 13.65
C GLY A 42 14.84 -9.32 12.75
N TYR A 43 13.90 -10.18 12.38
CA TYR A 43 14.11 -11.25 11.38
C TYR A 43 13.97 -10.67 9.97
N MET A 44 12.87 -10.00 9.70
CA MET A 44 12.62 -9.32 8.43
C MET A 44 13.26 -7.92 8.43
N LYS A 45 14.17 -7.68 7.48
CA LYS A 45 14.81 -6.38 7.22
C LYS A 45 14.33 -5.82 5.88
N GLY A 46 13.03 -5.51 5.80
CA GLY A 46 12.38 -5.17 4.53
C GLY A 46 12.24 -6.39 3.62
N LEU A 47 12.51 -6.22 2.33
CA LEU A 47 12.42 -7.28 1.31
C LEU A 47 13.66 -8.18 1.26
N LYS A 48 14.74 -7.83 1.99
CA LYS A 48 16.06 -8.45 1.89
C LYS A 48 16.12 -9.98 1.96
N PRO A 49 15.35 -10.69 2.81
CA PRO A 49 15.43 -12.16 2.83
C PRO A 49 15.11 -12.82 1.49
N LEU A 50 14.26 -12.19 0.65
CA LEU A 50 13.89 -12.72 -0.66
C LEU A 50 14.50 -11.93 -1.81
N PHE A 51 14.80 -10.65 -1.59
CA PHE A 51 15.22 -9.71 -2.60
C PHE A 51 16.46 -8.96 -2.11
N LEU A 52 17.64 -9.52 -2.36
CA LEU A 52 18.91 -8.88 -2.02
C LEU A 52 19.18 -7.68 -2.93
N THR A 53 19.72 -6.61 -2.36
CA THR A 53 20.26 -5.51 -3.17
C THR A 53 21.64 -5.88 -3.70
N ARG A 54 22.13 -5.15 -4.72
CA ARG A 54 23.49 -5.32 -5.22
C ARG A 54 24.54 -5.20 -4.11
N GLN A 55 24.36 -4.23 -3.20
CA GLN A 55 25.23 -4.05 -2.04
C GLN A 55 25.23 -5.26 -1.10
N ASP A 56 24.05 -5.86 -0.86
CA ASP A 56 23.95 -7.06 -0.01
C ASP A 56 24.68 -8.24 -0.65
N GLN A 57 24.56 -8.41 -1.97
CA GLN A 57 25.26 -9.46 -2.71
C GLN A 57 26.77 -9.29 -2.68
N ASP A 58 27.26 -8.07 -2.90
CA ASP A 58 28.70 -7.78 -2.85
C ASP A 58 29.29 -8.06 -1.46
N GLN A 59 28.52 -7.79 -0.41
CA GLN A 59 28.93 -8.10 0.96
C GLN A 59 28.97 -9.61 1.21
N ILE A 60 27.92 -10.34 0.82
CA ILE A 60 27.85 -11.80 0.97
C ILE A 60 28.94 -12.49 0.14
N GLY A 61 29.21 -12.02 -1.08
CA GLY A 61 30.25 -12.56 -1.95
C GLY A 61 31.67 -12.38 -1.39
N LYS A 62 31.92 -11.30 -0.64
CA LYS A 62 33.19 -11.10 0.09
C LYS A 62 33.36 -12.09 1.24
N GLU A 63 32.27 -12.38 1.96
CA GLU A 63 32.29 -13.31 3.09
C GLU A 63 32.27 -14.78 2.63
N ASN A 64 31.63 -15.07 1.49
CA ASN A 64 31.47 -16.39 0.90
C ASN A 64 31.83 -16.37 -0.60
N PRO A 65 33.11 -16.60 -0.97
CA PRO A 65 33.59 -16.53 -2.36
C PRO A 65 32.92 -17.52 -3.34
N GLY A 66 32.17 -18.52 -2.85
CA GLY A 66 31.38 -19.44 -3.65
C GLY A 66 29.96 -18.96 -3.96
N PHE A 67 29.53 -17.83 -3.39
CA PHE A 67 28.22 -17.22 -3.62
C PHE A 67 28.25 -16.42 -4.93
N ASN A 68 28.02 -17.11 -6.05
CA ASN A 68 28.12 -16.52 -7.39
C ASN A 68 26.74 -16.07 -7.88
N GLU A 69 26.39 -14.78 -7.68
CA GLU A 69 25.02 -14.28 -7.84
C GLU A 69 24.85 -13.11 -8.84
N SER A 70 25.61 -13.08 -9.93
CA SER A 70 25.41 -12.10 -11.03
C SER A 70 24.01 -12.15 -11.70
N ARG A 71 23.07 -13.01 -11.27
CA ARG A 71 21.76 -13.24 -11.90
C ARG A 71 20.55 -12.85 -11.05
N VAL A 72 20.72 -12.49 -9.78
CA VAL A 72 19.58 -12.34 -8.86
C VAL A 72 18.95 -10.95 -8.91
N VAL A 73 19.71 -9.87 -9.16
CA VAL A 73 19.12 -8.54 -9.40
C VAL A 73 18.37 -8.50 -10.75
N ASP A 74 18.89 -9.18 -11.77
CA ASP A 74 18.18 -9.35 -13.06
C ASP A 74 16.90 -10.18 -12.93
N ALA A 75 16.80 -11.03 -11.90
CA ALA A 75 15.58 -11.78 -11.62
C ALA A 75 14.48 -10.89 -11.05
N ASP A 76 14.80 -9.87 -10.24
CA ASP A 76 13.82 -8.94 -9.67
C ASP A 76 12.98 -8.23 -10.76
N PHE A 77 13.51 -8.08 -11.98
CA PHE A 77 12.80 -7.49 -13.12
C PHE A 77 11.53 -8.24 -13.53
N LYS A 78 11.42 -9.53 -13.20
CA LYS A 78 10.27 -10.37 -13.53
C LYS A 78 9.31 -10.56 -12.36
N ILE A 79 9.45 -9.77 -11.30
CA ILE A 79 8.50 -9.78 -10.18
C ILE A 79 7.28 -8.95 -10.59
N GLU A 80 6.13 -9.59 -10.60
CA GLU A 80 4.85 -9.02 -10.99
C GLU A 80 3.96 -8.74 -9.78
N ARG A 81 4.16 -9.46 -8.66
CA ARG A 81 3.34 -9.33 -7.44
C ARG A 81 4.18 -9.22 -6.17
N LEU A 82 3.84 -8.23 -5.33
CA LEU A 82 4.32 -8.13 -3.95
C LEU A 82 3.13 -8.10 -3.00
N ASP A 83 2.95 -9.19 -2.25
CA ASP A 83 1.95 -9.26 -1.19
C ASP A 83 2.59 -8.95 0.17
N LEU A 84 2.32 -7.74 0.67
CA LEU A 84 2.86 -7.22 1.92
C LEU A 84 1.73 -7.03 2.95
N GLY A 85 0.69 -7.86 2.87
CA GLY A 85 -0.34 -7.92 3.90
C GLY A 85 0.28 -8.13 5.30
N ASN A 86 -0.20 -7.39 6.29
CA ASN A 86 0.37 -7.38 7.65
C ASN A 86 1.85 -6.97 7.74
N ALA A 87 2.48 -6.42 6.70
CA ALA A 87 3.88 -6.05 6.75
C ALA A 87 4.11 -4.68 7.42
N LEU A 88 3.24 -3.72 7.09
CA LEU A 88 3.41 -2.31 7.45
C LEU A 88 3.33 -2.09 8.97
N GLY A 89 4.47 -1.71 9.55
CA GLY A 89 4.66 -1.49 10.99
C GLY A 89 4.97 -2.74 11.80
N ASN A 90 4.89 -3.93 11.21
CA ASN A 90 5.38 -5.16 11.84
C ASN A 90 6.85 -5.38 11.50
N TRP A 91 7.20 -5.30 10.22
CA TRP A 91 8.57 -5.57 9.77
C TRP A 91 9.08 -4.70 8.61
N ILE A 92 8.20 -3.92 7.97
CA ILE A 92 8.61 -2.90 6.99
C ILE A 92 7.87 -1.59 7.23
N THR A 93 8.49 -0.49 6.88
CA THR A 93 7.86 0.84 6.87
C THR A 93 7.61 1.28 5.43
N LEU A 94 6.62 2.14 5.18
CA LEU A 94 6.39 2.69 3.84
C LEU A 94 7.64 3.42 3.31
N LYS A 95 8.36 4.15 4.16
CA LYS A 95 9.62 4.81 3.76
C LYS A 95 10.66 3.81 3.29
N GLN A 96 10.84 2.72 4.04
CA GLN A 96 11.76 1.66 3.66
C GLN A 96 11.33 0.99 2.36
N LEU A 97 10.04 0.68 2.21
CA LEU A 97 9.49 0.10 0.99
C LEU A 97 9.71 1.02 -0.23
N THR A 98 9.46 2.33 -0.11
CA THR A 98 9.73 3.29 -1.19
C THR A 98 11.20 3.29 -1.60
N ASN A 99 12.12 3.23 -0.64
CA ASN A 99 13.55 3.16 -0.93
C ASN A 99 13.96 1.83 -1.57
N GLU A 100 13.30 0.73 -1.21
CA GLU A 100 13.57 -0.59 -1.79
C GLU A 100 12.92 -0.81 -3.16
N MET A 101 12.04 0.09 -3.60
CA MET A 101 11.42 0.08 -4.94
C MET A 101 12.27 0.76 -6.00
N THR A 102 13.30 1.50 -5.61
CA THR A 102 14.18 2.23 -6.54
C THR A 102 15.62 1.73 -6.42
N ILE A 103 16.31 1.69 -7.56
CA ILE A 103 17.74 1.41 -7.63
C ILE A 103 18.45 2.75 -7.67
N SER A 104 19.23 3.04 -6.63
CA SER A 104 20.19 4.16 -6.66
C SER A 104 21.28 3.85 -7.68
N PRO A 105 21.62 4.78 -8.60
CA PRO A 105 22.78 4.60 -9.45
C PRO A 105 24.03 4.51 -8.56
N ASP A 106 24.87 3.53 -8.87
CA ASP A 106 26.18 3.36 -8.24
C ASP A 106 26.97 4.66 -8.40
N PRO A 107 27.52 5.29 -7.34
CA PRO A 107 28.47 6.38 -7.52
C PRO A 107 29.65 5.79 -8.31
N ALA A 108 29.74 6.17 -9.59
CA ALA A 108 30.74 5.66 -10.51
C ALA A 108 32.12 5.61 -9.83
N MET A 109 32.73 4.42 -9.84
CA MET A 109 34.11 4.24 -9.44
C MET A 109 35.01 5.27 -10.13
N GLY A 110 35.66 6.12 -9.35
CA GLY A 110 36.95 6.73 -9.64
C GLY A 110 36.98 7.83 -10.70
N VAL A 111 36.74 9.07 -10.27
CA VAL A 111 37.61 10.18 -10.69
C VAL A 111 38.40 10.58 -9.44
N PRO A 112 39.74 10.57 -9.46
CA PRO A 112 40.53 10.99 -8.31
C PRO A 112 40.15 12.43 -7.94
N SER A 113 39.87 12.63 -6.66
CA SER A 113 39.75 13.94 -6.05
C SER A 113 41.11 14.63 -6.10
N ASP A 114 41.36 15.41 -7.14
CA ASP A 114 42.27 16.54 -7.07
C ASP A 114 41.75 17.64 -8.01
N GLU A 115 41.63 18.84 -7.44
CA GLU A 115 41.45 20.13 -8.09
C GLU A 115 40.12 20.42 -8.83
N ILE A 116 39.09 20.85 -8.09
CA ILE A 116 38.25 21.99 -8.52
C ILE A 116 37.92 22.83 -7.27
N GLU A 117 38.70 23.90 -7.08
CA GLU A 117 38.40 25.01 -6.19
C GLU A 117 37.06 25.66 -6.51
N ASP A 118 36.46 26.23 -5.46
CA ASP A 118 35.30 27.12 -5.44
C ASP A 118 35.03 27.88 -6.75
N PHE A 119 33.90 27.58 -7.38
CA PHE A 119 33.23 28.55 -8.25
C PHE A 119 31.82 28.78 -7.73
N VAL A 120 31.72 29.67 -6.75
CA VAL A 120 30.47 30.35 -6.37
C VAL A 120 30.25 31.47 -7.40
N PRO A 121 29.20 31.44 -8.25
CA PRO A 121 28.92 32.57 -9.11
C PRO A 121 28.34 33.71 -8.27
N ALA A 122 29.12 34.78 -8.11
CA ALA A 122 28.73 36.00 -7.46
C ALA A 122 27.70 36.79 -8.31
N SER A 123 26.64 37.26 -7.65
CA SER A 123 25.88 38.49 -7.89
C SER A 123 25.34 38.75 -9.31
N TRP A 124 24.02 38.63 -9.47
CA TRP A 124 23.25 39.16 -10.60
C TRP A 124 22.81 40.60 -10.32
N ASP A 125 23.67 41.58 -10.59
CA ASP A 125 23.24 42.97 -10.79
C ASP A 125 24.38 43.78 -11.42
N GLU A 126 24.32 44.06 -12.73
CA GLU A 126 24.58 45.40 -13.27
C GLU A 126 24.21 45.51 -14.76
N ALA A 127 23.60 46.65 -15.09
CA ALA A 127 22.95 46.95 -16.35
C ALA A 127 23.91 47.32 -17.51
N ALA A 128 23.42 47.12 -18.73
CA ALA A 128 24.01 47.55 -20.01
C ALA A 128 24.24 49.09 -20.08
N PRO A 129 25.05 49.66 -21.00
CA PRO A 129 24.69 49.67 -22.44
C PRO A 129 25.82 49.77 -23.51
N THR A 130 25.38 49.53 -24.75
CA THR A 130 25.79 50.08 -26.06
C THR A 130 27.04 49.58 -26.82
N GLY A 131 26.81 49.05 -28.04
CA GLY A 131 27.87 48.82 -29.04
C GLY A 131 27.53 48.07 -30.34
N ARG A 132 26.46 48.45 -31.06
CA ARG A 132 26.26 48.44 -32.55
C ARG A 132 26.89 47.32 -33.42
N GLY A 133 26.05 46.57 -34.16
CA GLY A 133 26.37 46.01 -35.48
C GLY A 133 25.78 44.62 -35.78
N GLU A 134 24.75 44.57 -36.63
CA GLU A 134 24.02 43.37 -37.08
C GLU A 134 24.83 42.50 -38.08
N ALA A 135 24.85 41.18 -37.88
CA ALA A 135 24.83 40.16 -38.95
C ALA A 135 24.46 38.78 -38.38
N MET A 136 23.57 38.09 -39.10
CA MET A 136 22.80 36.89 -38.74
C MET A 136 23.58 35.56 -38.63
N LEU A 137 23.11 34.72 -37.69
CA LEU A 137 23.01 33.25 -37.70
C LEU A 137 24.26 32.40 -37.96
N ASP A 138 24.86 31.88 -36.88
CA ASP A 138 24.88 30.43 -36.61
C ASP A 138 25.57 30.14 -35.25
N HIS A 139 25.08 29.11 -34.56
CA HIS A 139 25.65 28.47 -33.35
C HIS A 139 25.46 29.18 -31.99
N LEU A 140 24.26 29.06 -31.41
CA LEU A 140 24.05 29.20 -29.96
C LEU A 140 24.00 27.80 -29.31
N PRO A 141 24.79 27.51 -28.26
CA PRO A 141 24.65 26.28 -27.49
C PRO A 141 23.32 26.32 -26.73
N THR A 142 22.48 25.33 -26.97
CA THR A 142 21.21 25.14 -26.29
C THR A 142 21.48 24.88 -24.80
N PRO A 143 20.81 25.58 -23.86
CA PRO A 143 21.00 25.32 -22.44
C PRO A 143 20.52 23.90 -22.13
N SER A 144 21.42 23.07 -21.62
CA SER A 144 21.13 21.72 -21.20
C SER A 144 20.11 21.73 -20.06
N ILE A 145 18.94 21.16 -20.35
CA ILE A 145 17.92 20.83 -19.37
C ILE A 145 18.59 19.99 -18.27
N PRO A 146 18.41 20.30 -16.97
CA PRO A 146 18.96 19.46 -15.90
C PRO A 146 18.39 18.05 -16.07
N LYS A 147 19.25 17.07 -16.33
CA LYS A 147 18.87 15.65 -16.34
C LYS A 147 18.32 15.33 -14.96
N ALA A 148 17.00 15.21 -14.84
CA ALA A 148 16.38 14.57 -13.70
C ALA A 148 17.05 13.20 -13.56
N VAL A 149 17.65 12.94 -12.40
CA VAL A 149 18.21 11.62 -12.08
C VAL A 149 17.05 10.64 -12.13
N THR A 150 16.90 9.94 -13.24
CA THR A 150 15.89 8.90 -13.43
C THR A 150 16.27 7.72 -12.56
N GLN A 151 15.74 7.69 -11.34
CA GLN A 151 15.82 6.51 -10.49
C GLN A 151 15.17 5.34 -11.24
N THR A 152 15.93 4.25 -11.41
CA THR A 152 15.44 3.08 -12.13
C THR A 152 14.55 2.27 -11.18
N PRO A 153 13.31 1.88 -11.55
CA PRO A 153 12.49 1.04 -10.70
C PRO A 153 13.15 -0.33 -10.55
N ARG A 154 13.15 -0.86 -9.32
CA ARG A 154 13.69 -2.19 -9.03
C ARG A 154 12.82 -3.31 -9.59
N PHE A 155 11.50 -3.12 -9.55
CA PHE A 155 10.50 -4.07 -10.03
C PHE A 155 9.70 -3.44 -11.17
N PRO A 156 10.26 -3.28 -12.38
CA PRO A 156 9.60 -2.62 -13.49
C PRO A 156 8.30 -3.32 -13.96
N GLU A 157 8.22 -4.64 -13.84
CA GLU A 157 7.02 -5.42 -14.20
C GLU A 157 6.01 -5.54 -13.04
N LEU A 158 6.23 -4.85 -11.91
CA LEU A 158 5.31 -4.94 -10.77
C LEU A 158 3.91 -4.44 -11.16
N ARG A 159 2.94 -5.35 -11.12
CA ARG A 159 1.54 -5.12 -11.48
C ARG A 159 0.61 -5.19 -10.29
N ALA A 160 0.96 -5.95 -9.26
CA ALA A 160 0.13 -6.18 -8.08
C ALA A 160 0.87 -5.86 -6.78
N LEU A 161 0.29 -4.99 -5.96
CA LEU A 161 0.80 -4.63 -4.65
C LEU A 161 -0.31 -4.74 -3.60
N SER A 162 -0.10 -5.56 -2.59
CA SER A 162 -0.98 -5.61 -1.42
C SER A 162 -0.29 -4.97 -0.22
N LEU A 163 -0.94 -4.00 0.40
CA LEU A 163 -0.52 -3.36 1.65
C LEU A 163 -1.58 -3.54 2.75
N ALA A 164 -2.36 -4.62 2.66
CA ALA A 164 -3.49 -4.89 3.55
C ALA A 164 -3.07 -4.98 5.03
N HIS A 165 -3.99 -4.70 5.94
CA HIS A 165 -3.83 -4.83 7.39
C HIS A 165 -2.56 -4.14 7.96
N PRO A 166 -2.35 -2.83 7.70
CA PRO A 166 -1.26 -2.11 8.35
C PRO A 166 -1.51 -2.01 9.86
N THR A 167 -0.44 -1.94 10.66
CA THR A 167 -0.63 -1.51 12.06
C THR A 167 -1.15 -0.06 12.10
N PRO A 168 -2.01 0.32 13.07
CA PRO A 168 -2.72 1.61 13.03
C PRO A 168 -1.83 2.86 12.90
N ASN A 169 -0.60 2.80 13.41
CA ASN A 169 0.34 3.94 13.37
C ASN A 169 1.31 3.90 12.18
N ALA A 170 1.33 2.82 11.40
CA ALA A 170 2.26 2.64 10.29
C ALA A 170 1.68 3.07 8.94
N ALA A 171 0.35 3.08 8.80
CA ALA A 171 -0.32 3.58 7.62
C ALA A 171 -0.18 5.10 7.51
N SER A 172 0.29 5.57 6.36
CA SER A 172 0.37 6.99 6.03
C SER A 172 -0.01 7.20 4.57
N TRP A 173 -1.10 7.92 4.35
CA TRP A 173 -1.58 8.23 3.00
C TRP A 173 -0.58 9.07 2.21
N ASN A 174 0.14 9.99 2.86
CA ASN A 174 1.21 10.75 2.20
C ASN A 174 2.36 9.85 1.73
N SER A 175 2.78 8.89 2.57
CA SER A 175 3.83 7.94 2.19
C SER A 175 3.34 6.94 1.14
N LEU A 176 2.07 6.54 1.18
CA LEU A 176 1.45 5.72 0.15
C LEU A 176 1.46 6.44 -1.21
N LEU A 177 1.00 7.70 -1.24
CA LEU A 177 0.99 8.52 -2.45
C LEU A 177 2.40 8.70 -3.04
N ASN A 178 3.40 8.88 -2.17
CA ASN A 178 4.80 8.92 -2.60
C ASN A 178 5.26 7.56 -3.19
N LEU A 179 4.92 6.45 -2.53
CA LEU A 179 5.24 5.11 -3.02
C LEU A 179 4.64 4.83 -4.39
N VAL A 180 3.32 5.02 -4.56
CA VAL A 180 2.62 4.69 -5.82
C VAL A 180 3.00 5.62 -6.96
N ALA A 181 3.50 6.84 -6.68
CA ALA A 181 4.04 7.72 -7.71
C ALA A 181 5.25 7.11 -8.44
N HIS A 182 5.93 6.13 -7.83
CA HIS A 182 7.03 5.38 -8.44
C HIS A 182 6.58 4.07 -9.12
N LEU A 183 5.28 3.76 -9.12
CA LEU A 183 4.72 2.48 -9.61
C LEU A 183 3.68 2.71 -10.74
N PRO A 184 4.09 3.24 -11.89
CA PRO A 184 3.15 3.61 -12.97
C PRO A 184 2.49 2.39 -13.65
N THR A 185 3.05 1.19 -13.50
CA THR A 185 2.57 -0.07 -14.09
C THR A 185 1.56 -0.80 -13.21
N LEU A 186 1.24 -0.27 -12.03
CA LEU A 186 0.38 -0.92 -11.05
C LEU A 186 -1.05 -1.06 -11.58
N THR A 187 -1.54 -2.30 -11.59
CA THR A 187 -2.91 -2.67 -12.03
C THR A 187 -3.77 -3.20 -10.89
N HIS A 188 -3.17 -3.78 -9.85
CA HIS A 188 -3.86 -4.29 -8.67
C HIS A 188 -3.29 -3.65 -7.40
N LEU A 189 -4.16 -3.07 -6.58
CA LEU A 189 -3.80 -2.48 -5.29
C LEU A 189 -4.78 -2.94 -4.22
N SER A 190 -4.28 -3.60 -3.17
CA SER A 190 -5.06 -3.84 -1.95
C SER A 190 -4.65 -2.87 -0.84
N LEU A 191 -5.64 -2.15 -0.34
CA LEU A 191 -5.60 -1.30 0.85
C LEU A 191 -6.63 -1.82 1.88
N ALA A 192 -6.88 -3.12 1.93
CA ALA A 192 -7.82 -3.68 2.89
C ALA A 192 -7.42 -3.30 4.34
N HIS A 193 -8.41 -2.94 5.14
CA HIS A 193 -8.31 -2.48 6.52
C HIS A 193 -7.41 -1.25 6.72
N TRP A 194 -7.25 -0.40 5.69
CA TRP A 194 -6.56 0.87 5.86
C TRP A 194 -7.37 1.87 6.69
N PRO A 195 -6.70 2.70 7.51
CA PRO A 195 -7.38 3.74 8.28
C PRO A 195 -7.85 4.89 7.38
N MET A 196 -8.76 5.70 7.92
CA MET A 196 -9.29 6.92 7.30
C MET A 196 -8.21 7.73 6.54
N PRO A 197 -8.45 8.09 5.26
CA PRO A 197 -7.62 9.04 4.52
C PRO A 197 -7.53 10.40 5.22
N CYS A 198 -6.35 10.70 5.78
CA CYS A 198 -6.05 11.97 6.43
C CYS A 198 -4.57 12.34 6.27
N ARG A 199 -4.27 13.64 6.16
CA ARG A 199 -2.89 14.15 6.07
C ARG A 199 -2.19 14.16 7.42
N ASN A 200 -2.95 14.26 8.51
CA ASN A 200 -2.41 14.32 9.87
C ASN A 200 -2.92 13.15 10.74
N PRO A 201 -2.18 12.04 10.79
CA PRO A 201 -2.59 10.85 11.55
C PRO A 201 -2.63 11.07 13.07
N ARG A 202 -2.01 12.13 13.61
CA ARG A 202 -2.05 12.43 15.06
C ARG A 202 -3.42 12.84 15.56
N TYR A 203 -4.28 13.39 14.70
CA TYR A 203 -5.67 13.69 15.07
C TYR A 203 -6.53 12.43 15.24
N VAL A 204 -6.15 11.33 14.58
CA VAL A 204 -6.82 10.04 14.70
C VAL A 204 -6.45 9.34 16.00
N THR A 205 -5.18 9.41 16.44
CA THR A 205 -4.71 8.71 17.65
C THR A 205 -5.15 9.36 18.96
N THR A 206 -5.39 10.67 19.00
CA THR A 206 -5.99 11.35 20.17
C THR A 206 -7.43 10.87 20.44
N ARG A 207 -8.12 10.34 19.42
CA ARG A 207 -9.47 9.73 19.55
C ARG A 207 -9.41 8.27 20.04
N ILE A 208 -8.26 7.60 19.97
CA ILE A 208 -8.10 6.17 20.29
C ILE A 208 -7.80 5.91 21.79
N ARG A 209 -7.43 6.94 22.58
CA ARG A 209 -7.14 6.79 24.02
C ARG A 209 -8.38 6.69 24.93
N GLY A 210 -9.58 6.88 24.40
CA GLY A 210 -10.81 6.53 25.10
C GLY A 210 -11.30 5.17 24.61
N GLN A 211 -11.38 4.18 25.50
CA GLN A 211 -11.99 2.87 25.22
C GLN A 211 -13.49 2.96 24.86
N VAL A 212 -14.03 4.19 24.81
CA VAL A 212 -15.41 4.59 24.46
C VAL A 212 -15.44 5.64 23.32
N ALA A 213 -14.29 6.06 22.76
CA ALA A 213 -14.20 7.13 21.75
C ALA A 213 -13.88 6.62 20.33
N ARG A 214 -14.21 5.36 20.02
CA ARG A 214 -14.02 4.75 18.68
C ARG A 214 -15.06 5.16 17.62
N PHE A 215 -15.96 6.10 17.90
CA PHE A 215 -17.10 6.40 17.02
C PHE A 215 -17.32 7.88 16.71
N LEU A 216 -16.33 8.74 16.92
CA LEU A 216 -16.42 10.09 16.37
C LEU A 216 -15.61 10.12 15.09
N THR A 217 -16.35 9.89 14.01
CA THR A 217 -16.11 10.28 12.62
C THR A 217 -15.58 11.74 12.54
N PRO A 218 -15.09 12.25 11.38
CA PRO A 218 -15.22 13.69 11.10
C PRO A 218 -16.64 14.10 11.48
N ASP A 219 -16.82 15.21 12.21
CA ASP A 219 -18.10 15.60 12.84
C ASP A 219 -19.28 15.02 12.06
N ALA A 220 -19.89 13.94 12.54
CA ALA A 220 -21.02 13.28 11.86
C ALA A 220 -22.19 14.26 11.65
N LEU A 221 -22.15 15.40 12.37
CA LEU A 221 -23.02 16.54 12.14
C LEU A 221 -22.82 17.21 10.76
N ASP A 222 -21.60 17.22 10.21
CA ASP A 222 -21.25 18.01 9.02
C ASP A 222 -20.95 17.18 7.76
N ASN A 223 -20.87 15.84 7.84
CA ASN A 223 -20.64 14.95 6.68
C ASN A 223 -19.49 15.41 5.77
N ASN A 224 -18.47 16.05 6.35
CA ASN A 224 -17.41 16.68 5.59
C ASN A 224 -16.30 15.67 5.30
N TRP A 225 -16.40 15.01 4.15
CA TRP A 225 -15.40 14.07 3.65
C TRP A 225 -14.38 14.71 2.72
N ALA A 226 -14.30 16.05 2.69
CA ALA A 226 -13.49 16.79 1.72
C ALA A 226 -12.02 16.40 1.71
N GLU A 227 -11.40 16.30 2.89
CA GLU A 227 -9.99 15.91 2.99
C GLU A 227 -9.79 14.49 2.47
N ALA A 228 -10.61 13.55 2.93
CA ALA A 228 -10.49 12.15 2.55
C ALA A 228 -10.71 11.95 1.05
N ALA A 229 -11.75 12.58 0.49
CA ALA A 229 -12.04 12.58 -0.93
C ALA A 229 -10.90 13.19 -1.76
N SER A 230 -10.26 14.27 -1.29
CA SER A 230 -9.12 14.88 -1.97
C SER A 230 -7.88 13.97 -2.02
N ILE A 231 -7.63 13.20 -0.96
CA ILE A 231 -6.55 12.21 -0.88
C ILE A 231 -6.84 11.05 -1.83
N LEU A 232 -8.07 10.53 -1.82
CA LEU A 232 -8.49 9.45 -2.72
C LEU A 232 -8.47 9.89 -4.18
N ARG A 233 -8.78 11.16 -4.46
CA ARG A 233 -8.60 11.75 -5.79
C ARG A 233 -7.13 11.76 -6.21
N GLN A 234 -6.23 12.20 -5.32
CA GLN A 234 -4.79 12.16 -5.61
C GLN A 234 -4.32 10.73 -5.86
N LEU A 235 -4.78 9.77 -5.06
CA LEU A 235 -4.49 8.36 -5.25
C LEU A 235 -4.98 7.89 -6.63
N SER A 236 -6.20 8.28 -7.02
CA SER A 236 -6.75 7.89 -8.32
C SER A 236 -5.90 8.35 -9.49
N ARG A 237 -5.36 9.57 -9.43
CA ARG A 237 -4.48 10.14 -10.45
C ARG A 237 -3.11 9.44 -10.49
N SER A 238 -2.57 9.07 -9.33
CA SER A 238 -1.30 8.34 -9.25
C SER A 238 -1.42 6.87 -9.63
N THR A 239 -2.64 6.31 -9.66
CA THR A 239 -2.93 4.90 -9.97
C THR A 239 -3.86 4.77 -11.18
N TYR A 240 -3.59 5.55 -12.23
CA TYR A 240 -4.47 5.62 -13.40
C TYR A 240 -4.54 4.32 -14.24
N CYS A 241 -3.58 3.40 -14.05
CA CYS A 241 -3.55 2.07 -14.69
C CYS A 241 -4.35 1.00 -13.93
N LEU A 242 -4.93 1.36 -12.79
CA LEU A 242 -5.55 0.40 -11.89
C LEU A 242 -6.76 -0.28 -12.54
N LYS A 243 -6.80 -1.61 -12.44
CA LYS A 243 -7.91 -2.48 -12.84
C LYS A 243 -8.61 -3.10 -11.65
N TRP A 244 -7.89 -3.30 -10.55
CA TRP A 244 -8.39 -3.97 -9.36
C TRP A 244 -8.03 -3.16 -8.11
N LEU A 245 -9.04 -2.80 -7.32
CA LEU A 245 -8.89 -2.04 -6.09
C LEU A 245 -9.61 -2.74 -4.95
N ASP A 246 -8.88 -3.12 -3.92
CA ASP A 246 -9.45 -3.71 -2.71
C ASP A 246 -9.39 -2.74 -1.54
N LEU A 247 -10.56 -2.38 -1.03
CA LEU A 247 -10.83 -1.54 0.12
C LEU A 247 -11.70 -2.30 1.14
N GLU A 248 -11.59 -3.63 1.19
CA GLU A 248 -12.25 -4.43 2.22
C GLU A 248 -11.91 -3.91 3.63
N GLY A 249 -12.85 -3.97 4.57
CA GLY A 249 -12.63 -3.52 5.94
C GLY A 249 -12.50 -2.00 6.13
N CYS A 250 -12.76 -1.22 5.09
CA CYS A 250 -12.66 0.24 5.09
C CYS A 250 -14.01 0.96 5.31
N GLY A 251 -15.02 0.24 5.80
CA GLY A 251 -16.42 0.68 5.91
C GLY A 251 -16.63 2.05 6.57
N GLU A 252 -15.79 2.41 7.54
CA GLU A 252 -15.83 3.69 8.25
C GLU A 252 -15.67 4.91 7.33
N TRP A 253 -14.92 4.79 6.23
CA TRP A 253 -14.58 5.93 5.38
C TRP A 253 -15.03 5.80 3.93
N LEU A 254 -15.67 4.69 3.56
CA LEU A 254 -16.27 4.51 2.23
C LEU A 254 -17.14 5.69 1.76
N PRO A 255 -17.90 6.41 2.60
CA PRO A 255 -18.65 7.59 2.14
C PRO A 255 -17.80 8.67 1.44
N ALA A 256 -16.49 8.73 1.70
CA ALA A 256 -15.57 9.61 0.99
C ALA A 256 -15.46 9.30 -0.52
N LEU A 257 -15.71 8.04 -0.93
CA LEU A 257 -15.68 7.63 -2.33
C LEU A 257 -16.84 8.21 -3.15
N THR A 258 -17.90 8.63 -2.46
CA THR A 258 -19.11 9.22 -3.04
C THR A 258 -19.24 10.71 -2.72
N TRP A 259 -18.22 11.31 -2.09
CA TRP A 259 -18.33 12.68 -1.64
C TRP A 259 -18.37 13.63 -2.81
N VAL A 260 -19.46 14.39 -2.87
CA VAL A 260 -19.65 15.49 -3.80
C VAL A 260 -19.71 16.75 -2.96
N GLY A 261 -18.71 17.62 -3.11
CA GLY A 261 -18.67 18.89 -2.39
C GLY A 261 -19.87 19.78 -2.71
N LYS A 262 -20.06 20.84 -1.93
CA LYS A 262 -21.03 21.89 -2.24
C LYS A 262 -20.29 23.14 -2.69
N ASP A 263 -20.76 23.75 -3.77
CA ASP A 263 -20.30 25.05 -4.23
C ASP A 263 -20.68 26.16 -3.24
N PRO A 264 -20.08 27.37 -3.35
CA PRO A 264 -20.43 28.52 -2.51
C PRO A 264 -21.94 28.83 -2.50
N ASP A 265 -22.63 28.49 -3.58
CA ASP A 265 -24.09 28.66 -3.76
C ASP A 265 -24.92 27.49 -3.17
N GLY A 266 -24.26 26.49 -2.57
CA GLY A 266 -24.90 25.34 -1.92
C GLY A 266 -25.29 24.18 -2.86
N PHE A 267 -25.05 24.31 -4.17
CA PHE A 267 -25.28 23.25 -5.15
C PHE A 267 -24.19 22.17 -5.10
N PRO A 268 -24.53 20.89 -5.38
CA PRO A 268 -23.52 19.84 -5.46
C PRO A 268 -22.58 20.11 -6.64
N GLN A 269 -21.28 20.05 -6.35
CA GLN A 269 -20.21 20.15 -7.35
C GLN A 269 -20.26 18.98 -8.34
N ASN A 270 -19.53 19.09 -9.44
CA ASN A 270 -19.37 17.96 -10.35
C ASN A 270 -18.63 16.82 -9.59
N PRO A 271 -19.15 15.58 -9.56
CA PRO A 271 -18.45 14.46 -8.91
C PRO A 271 -17.03 14.24 -9.44
N ASP A 272 -16.78 14.56 -10.72
CA ASP A 272 -15.47 14.45 -11.36
C ASP A 272 -14.45 15.51 -10.87
N THR A 273 -14.89 16.56 -10.16
CA THR A 273 -14.03 17.68 -9.74
C THR A 273 -13.62 17.64 -8.27
N VAL A 274 -14.08 16.66 -7.49
CA VAL A 274 -13.94 16.73 -6.02
C VAL A 274 -13.62 15.37 -5.39
N GLY A 275 -14.26 14.31 -5.87
CA GLY A 275 -14.06 12.95 -5.40
C GLY A 275 -13.02 12.17 -6.22
N PRO A 276 -12.90 10.86 -5.97
CA PRO A 276 -12.11 9.97 -6.82
C PRO A 276 -12.60 9.99 -8.27
N GLU A 277 -11.66 9.92 -9.22
CA GLU A 277 -11.96 10.07 -10.65
C GLU A 277 -12.46 8.75 -11.28
N TRP A 278 -13.64 8.28 -10.88
CA TRP A 278 -14.26 7.03 -11.36
C TRP A 278 -14.44 6.94 -12.89
N ASN A 279 -14.61 8.10 -13.54
CA ASN A 279 -14.71 8.24 -15.00
C ASN A 279 -13.44 8.83 -15.65
N GLY A 280 -12.45 9.24 -14.84
CA GLY A 280 -11.19 9.82 -15.27
C GLY A 280 -10.05 8.83 -15.09
N SER A 281 -9.18 9.07 -14.10
CA SER A 281 -8.02 8.22 -13.85
C SER A 281 -8.38 6.78 -13.48
N TRP A 282 -9.50 6.54 -12.78
CA TRP A 282 -10.00 5.20 -12.44
C TRP A 282 -11.05 4.67 -13.41
N ARG A 283 -11.18 5.20 -14.63
CA ARG A 283 -12.14 4.70 -15.64
C ARG A 283 -11.91 3.22 -16.02
N ASP A 284 -10.69 2.73 -15.84
CA ASP A 284 -10.28 1.38 -16.25
C ASP A 284 -10.36 0.35 -15.12
N VAL A 285 -10.70 0.77 -13.90
CA VAL A 285 -10.99 -0.16 -12.78
C VAL A 285 -12.16 -1.06 -13.18
N GLU A 286 -11.94 -2.36 -13.09
CA GLU A 286 -12.84 -3.45 -13.48
C GLU A 286 -13.39 -4.19 -12.25
N TRP A 287 -12.67 -4.20 -11.13
CA TRP A 287 -13.09 -4.82 -9.87
C TRP A 287 -12.82 -3.90 -8.67
N LEU A 288 -13.79 -3.83 -7.76
CA LEU A 288 -13.74 -3.07 -6.51
C LEU A 288 -14.27 -3.90 -5.32
N GLY A 289 -13.41 -4.18 -4.34
CA GLY A 289 -13.79 -4.79 -3.07
C GLY A 289 -14.06 -3.71 -2.02
N ILE A 290 -15.26 -3.68 -1.43
CA ILE A 290 -15.64 -2.68 -0.41
C ILE A 290 -16.42 -3.31 0.76
N GLY A 291 -16.27 -4.62 0.95
CA GLY A 291 -16.95 -5.33 2.03
C GLY A 291 -16.52 -4.91 3.43
N PRO A 292 -17.30 -5.25 4.48
CA PRO A 292 -16.93 -5.01 5.88
C PRO A 292 -15.69 -5.80 6.31
N GLY A 293 -15.36 -6.83 5.52
CA GLY A 293 -14.20 -7.68 5.63
C GLY A 293 -14.29 -8.79 6.65
N PHE A 294 -13.33 -9.71 6.62
CA PHE A 294 -13.31 -10.81 7.57
C PHE A 294 -13.00 -10.32 8.99
N LEU A 295 -14.02 -10.32 9.85
CA LEU A 295 -13.83 -10.19 11.28
C LEU A 295 -13.32 -11.54 11.79
N ASP A 296 -12.05 -11.59 12.19
CA ASP A 296 -11.54 -12.64 13.08
C ASP A 296 -12.37 -12.56 14.37
N MET A 297 -13.53 -13.21 14.38
CA MET A 297 -14.28 -13.44 15.59
C MET A 297 -13.36 -14.27 16.48
N PRO A 298 -12.93 -13.76 17.64
CA PRO A 298 -12.13 -14.58 18.54
C PRO A 298 -12.99 -15.78 18.88
N LYS A 299 -12.65 -16.94 18.30
CA LYS A 299 -13.17 -18.22 18.78
C LYS A 299 -12.78 -18.24 20.24
N SER A 300 -13.75 -18.08 21.13
CA SER A 300 -13.56 -18.33 22.54
C SER A 300 -13.13 -19.78 22.64
N HIS A 301 -11.83 -20.02 22.73
CA HIS A 301 -11.29 -21.28 23.19
C HIS A 301 -11.68 -21.39 24.66
N ASP A 302 -12.92 -21.79 24.89
CA ASP A 302 -13.40 -22.15 26.20
C ASP A 302 -12.87 -23.56 26.46
N SER A 303 -11.70 -23.61 27.08
CA SER A 303 -11.08 -24.83 27.56
C SER A 303 -10.34 -24.53 28.85
N SER A 304 -11.09 -24.48 29.95
CA SER A 304 -10.79 -25.26 31.15
C SER A 304 -11.88 -25.11 32.21
N HIS A 305 -12.23 -26.25 32.79
CA HIS A 305 -13.17 -26.46 33.88
C HIS A 305 -13.06 -25.49 35.07
N ALA A 306 -14.19 -24.90 35.46
CA ALA A 306 -14.56 -24.65 36.87
C ALA A 306 -16.09 -24.50 36.98
N PRO A 307 -16.79 -25.15 37.93
CA PRO A 307 -18.19 -24.91 38.18
C PRO A 307 -18.32 -23.78 39.20
N SER A 308 -18.68 -22.58 38.74
CA SER A 308 -19.19 -21.52 39.62
C SER A 308 -20.39 -20.86 38.98
N HIS A 309 -21.52 -20.97 39.68
CA HIS A 309 -22.77 -20.28 39.39
C HIS A 309 -22.54 -18.76 39.27
N GLU A 310 -22.54 -18.24 38.05
CA GLU A 310 -23.00 -16.89 37.72
C GLU A 310 -23.22 -16.81 36.20
N ALA A 311 -24.44 -16.49 35.80
CA ALA A 311 -24.82 -16.41 34.39
C ALA A 311 -24.05 -15.28 33.69
N PRO A 312 -23.34 -15.52 32.57
CA PRO A 312 -22.66 -14.46 31.85
C PRO A 312 -23.67 -13.62 31.05
N ALA A 313 -23.65 -12.31 31.26
CA ALA A 313 -24.50 -11.35 30.58
C ALA A 313 -24.17 -11.25 29.07
N PRO A 314 -25.17 -11.19 28.16
CA PRO A 314 -24.96 -11.19 26.72
C PRO A 314 -24.80 -9.76 26.19
N HIS A 315 -23.60 -9.16 26.25
CA HIS A 315 -23.44 -7.74 25.87
C HIS A 315 -22.36 -7.40 24.83
N LYS A 316 -21.69 -8.38 24.21
CA LYS A 316 -20.71 -8.07 23.14
C LYS A 316 -21.20 -8.36 21.71
N SER A 317 -22.04 -9.38 21.50
CA SER A 317 -22.50 -9.77 20.16
C SER A 317 -23.33 -8.71 19.44
N SER A 318 -24.18 -7.95 20.15
CA SER A 318 -25.08 -6.95 19.54
C SER A 318 -24.34 -5.75 18.93
N SER A 319 -23.23 -5.30 19.52
CA SER A 319 -22.51 -4.10 19.04
C SER A 319 -21.73 -4.35 17.74
N TYR A 320 -21.07 -5.52 17.63
CA TYR A 320 -20.37 -5.91 16.40
C TYR A 320 -21.34 -6.08 15.22
N SER A 321 -22.54 -6.61 15.48
CA SER A 321 -23.60 -6.73 14.46
C SER A 321 -24.03 -5.36 13.90
N THR A 322 -24.12 -4.33 14.74
CA THR A 322 -24.52 -2.98 14.30
C THR A 322 -23.43 -2.29 13.48
N ILE A 323 -22.16 -2.42 13.87
CA ILE A 323 -21.03 -1.83 13.13
C ILE A 323 -20.90 -2.50 11.75
N HIS A 324 -20.97 -3.83 11.71
CA HIS A 324 -20.93 -4.59 10.47
C HIS A 324 -22.08 -4.19 9.53
N ALA A 325 -23.30 -4.07 10.05
CA ALA A 325 -24.46 -3.59 9.27
C ALA A 325 -24.25 -2.16 8.74
N TYR A 326 -23.66 -1.27 9.54
CA TYR A 326 -23.34 0.10 9.12
C TYR A 326 -22.29 0.12 7.99
N HIS A 327 -21.22 -0.67 8.09
CA HIS A 327 -20.21 -0.78 7.04
C HIS A 327 -20.78 -1.36 5.75
N LEU A 328 -21.61 -2.40 5.85
CA LEU A 328 -22.29 -2.99 4.71
C LEU A 328 -23.24 -1.99 4.04
N GLN A 329 -23.94 -1.19 4.84
CA GLN A 329 -24.80 -0.12 4.32
C GLN A 329 -23.99 0.92 3.54
N ASN A 330 -22.87 1.40 4.11
CA ASN A 330 -21.97 2.31 3.41
C ASN A 330 -21.47 1.71 2.09
N ALA A 331 -21.07 0.43 2.09
CA ALA A 331 -20.64 -0.27 0.88
C ALA A 331 -21.74 -0.35 -0.18
N CYS A 332 -22.98 -0.62 0.23
CA CYS A 332 -24.15 -0.62 -0.67
C CYS A 332 -24.44 0.78 -1.25
N ASP A 333 -24.29 1.83 -0.44
CA ASP A 333 -24.45 3.23 -0.88
C ASP A 333 -23.39 3.60 -1.92
N VAL A 334 -22.13 3.24 -1.68
CA VAL A 334 -21.01 3.43 -2.62
C VAL A 334 -21.24 2.66 -3.93
N MET A 335 -21.63 1.40 -3.84
CA MET A 335 -21.95 0.58 -5.01
C MET A 335 -23.03 1.25 -5.89
N ARG A 336 -24.12 1.72 -5.27
CA ARG A 336 -25.20 2.41 -5.99
C ARG A 336 -24.72 3.69 -6.66
N HIS A 337 -23.94 4.51 -5.93
CA HIS A 337 -23.39 5.74 -6.45
C HIS A 337 -22.46 5.50 -7.65
N ILE A 338 -21.48 4.60 -7.53
CA ILE A 338 -20.52 4.34 -8.61
C ILE A 338 -21.22 3.77 -9.85
N ARG A 339 -22.20 2.87 -9.68
CA ARG A 339 -23.01 2.37 -10.80
C ARG A 339 -23.78 3.49 -11.51
N GLN A 340 -24.25 4.50 -10.77
CA GLN A 340 -24.89 5.67 -11.35
C GLN A 340 -23.89 6.54 -12.12
N VAL A 341 -22.71 6.82 -11.54
CA VAL A 341 -21.64 7.60 -12.16
C VAL A 341 -21.10 6.93 -13.43
N ARG A 342 -21.05 5.60 -13.46
CA ARG A 342 -20.58 4.79 -14.59
C ARG A 342 -21.67 4.37 -15.57
N LYS A 343 -22.90 4.87 -15.43
CA LYS A 343 -24.02 4.48 -16.31
C LYS A 343 -23.65 4.73 -17.79
N GLY A 344 -23.71 3.67 -18.60
CA GLY A 344 -23.37 3.72 -20.03
C GLY A 344 -21.86 3.69 -20.34
N ARG A 345 -21.01 3.35 -19.37
CA ARG A 345 -19.55 3.20 -19.51
C ARG A 345 -19.11 1.76 -19.23
N LYS A 346 -17.79 1.53 -19.15
CA LYS A 346 -17.17 0.24 -18.86
C LYS A 346 -17.70 -0.35 -17.55
N TRP A 347 -17.97 -1.66 -17.56
CA TRP A 347 -18.49 -2.40 -16.42
C TRP A 347 -17.52 -2.38 -15.23
N LEU A 348 -18.07 -2.32 -14.02
CA LEU A 348 -17.35 -2.45 -12.76
C LEU A 348 -18.01 -3.56 -11.93
N GLU A 349 -17.26 -4.61 -11.65
CA GLU A 349 -17.60 -5.58 -10.63
C GLU A 349 -17.35 -4.96 -9.25
N ILE A 350 -18.34 -5.07 -8.36
CA ILE A 350 -18.24 -4.55 -7.00
C ILE A 350 -18.60 -5.68 -6.05
N GLU A 351 -17.62 -6.09 -5.24
CA GLU A 351 -17.78 -7.14 -4.25
C GLU A 351 -18.01 -6.53 -2.86
N LEU A 352 -19.09 -6.97 -2.21
CA LEU A 352 -19.49 -6.48 -0.89
C LEU A 352 -18.98 -7.38 0.25
N GLY A 353 -18.19 -8.42 -0.05
CA GLY A 353 -17.56 -9.30 0.95
C GLY A 353 -18.56 -9.87 1.94
N LEU A 354 -19.70 -10.39 1.47
CA LEU A 354 -20.78 -10.91 2.33
C LEU A 354 -20.39 -12.15 3.14
N GLY A 355 -19.19 -12.70 2.94
CA GLY A 355 -18.66 -13.84 3.69
C GLY A 355 -19.36 -15.15 3.36
N LEU A 356 -18.59 -16.14 2.89
CA LEU A 356 -18.79 -17.57 3.13
C LEU A 356 -20.17 -18.23 2.93
N GLU A 357 -21.11 -17.64 2.18
CA GLU A 357 -22.28 -18.40 1.72
C GLU A 357 -21.96 -19.23 0.45
N ASP A 358 -20.87 -18.90 -0.27
CA ASP A 358 -20.52 -19.54 -1.56
C ASP A 358 -19.15 -20.27 -1.60
N VAL A 359 -18.43 -20.39 -0.47
CA VAL A 359 -17.13 -21.12 -0.43
C VAL A 359 -17.29 -22.43 0.34
N GLU A 360 -17.17 -23.56 -0.37
CA GLU A 360 -17.18 -24.89 0.25
C GLU A 360 -16.05 -25.02 1.27
N ILE A 361 -16.42 -25.31 2.52
CA ILE A 361 -15.47 -25.54 3.61
C ILE A 361 -14.81 -26.91 3.38
N GLU A 362 -13.52 -26.92 3.02
CA GLU A 362 -12.74 -28.15 3.04
C GLU A 362 -12.00 -28.28 4.38
N MET A 363 -12.33 -29.33 5.13
CA MET A 363 -11.73 -29.64 6.43
C MET A 363 -10.46 -30.46 6.22
N ILE A 364 -9.30 -29.83 6.37
CA ILE A 364 -8.02 -30.53 6.27
C ILE A 364 -7.61 -31.02 7.66
N LYS A 365 -7.47 -32.35 7.80
CA LYS A 365 -6.95 -32.99 9.01
C LYS A 365 -5.43 -33.01 8.97
N SER A 366 -4.80 -32.35 9.93
CA SER A 366 -3.37 -32.51 10.18
C SER A 366 -3.06 -33.94 10.66
N VAL A 367 -1.83 -34.38 10.43
CA VAL A 367 -1.29 -35.69 10.87
C VAL A 367 -1.37 -35.86 12.39
N ASP A 368 -1.38 -34.75 13.14
CA ASP A 368 -1.53 -34.73 14.60
C ASP A 368 -2.99 -34.67 15.09
N GLY A 369 -3.97 -34.84 14.18
CA GLY A 369 -5.40 -34.86 14.51
C GLY A 369 -6.06 -33.49 14.70
N GLN A 370 -5.33 -32.40 14.45
CA GLN A 370 -5.88 -31.05 14.49
C GLN A 370 -6.62 -30.74 13.19
N GLU A 371 -7.93 -30.42 13.30
CA GLU A 371 -8.76 -30.01 12.17
C GLU A 371 -8.54 -28.51 11.90
N LEU A 372 -8.10 -28.19 10.69
CA LEU A 372 -7.97 -26.82 10.21
C LEU A 372 -9.03 -26.55 9.15
N SER A 373 -9.87 -25.55 9.42
CA SER A 373 -10.79 -24.99 8.43
C SER A 373 -10.01 -24.07 7.50
N VAL A 374 -9.91 -24.42 6.23
CA VAL A 374 -9.29 -23.57 5.21
C VAL A 374 -10.40 -22.90 4.41
N TYR A 375 -10.31 -21.58 4.28
CA TYR A 375 -11.17 -20.79 3.41
C TYR A 375 -10.40 -20.55 2.10
N PHE A 376 -10.99 -20.92 0.97
CA PHE A 376 -10.44 -20.66 -0.36
C PHE A 376 -10.95 -19.37 -0.96
#